data_AF-A0A078KWJ7-F1
#
_entry.id   AF-A0A078KWJ7-F1
#
_cell.length_a   1.000
_cell.length_b   1.000
_cell.length_c   1.000
_cell.angle_alpha   90.00
_cell.angle_beta   90.00
_cell.angle_gamma   90.00
#
_symmetry.space_group_name_H-M   'P 1'
#
loop_
_entity.id
_entity.type
_entity.pdbx_description
1 polymer ?
#
loop_
_entity_poly.entity_id
_entity_poly.type
_entity_poly.pdbx_seq_one_letter_code
_entity_poly.pdbx_strand_id
1 'polypeptide(L)'
;MTANSLRKQATLLMKTNKDGSYKERQRRAFVLNKMLDGLYTIKQTPASWQELNTQQIHSLVSSWKAQRVKPATIMRYMTIIRKVLADLGCHVRYIDNKSLLLSRSKPRKKRIKISADSWQSLTNPAVRLIMALQTHFGLTFQEAIHFKTSTQLQNNQLMISDRTIPVLTKEQRAILNEFNLLVDEDKSLIKNMASNI
;
A
#
# COMPACT_ATOMS: atom_id res chain seq x y z
N MET A 1 18.41 31.68 2.61
CA MET A 1 17.73 30.79 1.64
C MET A 1 16.29 30.56 2.11
N THR A 2 15.29 30.68 1.25
CA THR A 2 13.85 30.57 1.62
C THR A 2 13.34 29.14 1.51
N ALA A 3 12.22 28.81 2.16
CA ALA A 3 11.56 27.49 2.12
C ALA A 3 11.33 26.95 0.67
N ASN A 4 11.24 27.84 -0.31
CA ASN A 4 11.15 27.50 -1.73
C ASN A 4 12.40 26.80 -2.29
N SER A 5 13.58 27.04 -1.71
CA SER A 5 14.84 26.36 -2.09
C SER A 5 14.80 24.87 -1.71
N LEU A 6 14.38 24.54 -0.49
CA LEU A 6 14.27 23.16 -0.03
C LEU A 6 13.24 22.37 -0.81
N ARG A 7 12.07 22.96 -1.11
CA ARG A 7 11.05 22.33 -1.96
C ARG A 7 11.57 22.05 -3.38
N LYS A 8 12.33 22.97 -3.97
CA LYS A 8 12.95 22.76 -5.28
C LYS A 8 13.97 21.61 -5.24
N GLN A 9 14.82 21.55 -4.21
CA GLN A 9 15.77 20.46 -4.02
C GLN A 9 15.06 19.10 -3.81
N ALA A 10 13.99 19.06 -3.01
CA ALA A 10 13.17 17.87 -2.83
C ALA A 10 12.59 17.39 -4.17
N THR A 11 12.02 18.32 -4.94
CA THR A 11 11.42 18.04 -6.26
C THR A 11 12.45 17.51 -7.24
N LEU A 12 13.68 18.04 -7.22
CA LEU A 12 14.76 17.55 -8.04
C LEU A 12 15.15 16.11 -7.66
N LEU A 13 15.38 15.86 -6.36
CA LEU A 13 15.70 14.52 -5.85
C LEU A 13 14.63 13.49 -6.22
N MET A 14 13.37 13.91 -6.20
CA MET A 14 12.23 13.11 -6.61
C MET A 14 12.18 12.78 -8.11
N LYS A 15 12.66 13.68 -8.97
CA LYS A 15 12.70 13.46 -10.42
C LYS A 15 13.88 12.58 -10.82
N THR A 16 15.01 12.72 -10.13
CA THR A 16 16.23 11.97 -10.42
C THR A 16 16.19 10.56 -9.83
N ASN A 17 15.66 10.39 -8.63
CA ASN A 17 15.56 9.09 -7.98
C ASN A 17 14.33 8.31 -8.50
N LYS A 18 14.59 7.38 -9.43
CA LYS A 18 13.57 6.51 -10.04
C LYS A 18 13.34 5.20 -9.27
N ASP A 19 13.95 5.03 -8.09
CA ASP A 19 13.91 3.78 -7.34
C ASP A 19 12.51 3.44 -6.81
N GLY A 20 12.17 2.16 -6.95
CA GLY A 20 10.92 1.58 -6.46
C GLY A 20 9.76 1.73 -7.44
N SER A 21 8.63 1.14 -7.07
CA SER A 21 7.39 1.19 -7.85
C SER A 21 6.85 2.62 -7.97
N TYR A 22 5.97 2.86 -8.95
CA TYR A 22 5.28 4.15 -9.10
C TYR A 22 4.59 4.59 -7.79
N LYS A 23 3.91 3.66 -7.11
CA LYS A 23 3.24 3.92 -5.82
C LYS A 23 4.22 4.31 -4.72
N GLU A 24 5.42 3.73 -4.69
CA GLU A 24 6.46 4.10 -3.72
C GLU A 24 7.03 5.48 -3.99
N ARG A 25 7.29 5.83 -5.26
CA ARG A 25 7.75 7.16 -5.64
C ARG A 25 6.72 8.23 -5.26
N GLN A 26 5.44 7.99 -5.54
CA GLN A 26 4.34 8.88 -5.14
C GLN A 26 4.25 9.03 -3.61
N ARG A 27 4.39 7.93 -2.87
CA ARG A 27 4.40 7.97 -1.40
C ARG A 27 5.60 8.75 -0.85
N ARG A 28 6.79 8.58 -1.44
CA ARG A 28 7.99 9.35 -1.06
C ARG A 28 7.75 10.85 -1.25
N ALA A 29 7.13 11.22 -2.38
CA ALA A 29 6.70 12.60 -2.67
C ALA A 29 5.87 13.21 -1.56
N PHE A 30 4.80 12.48 -1.25
CA PHE A 30 3.82 12.91 -0.29
C PHE A 30 4.47 13.13 1.08
N VAL A 31 5.33 12.22 1.51
CA VAL A 31 5.99 12.32 2.82
C VAL A 31 6.98 13.49 2.87
N LEU A 32 7.75 13.73 1.81
CA LEU A 32 8.69 14.86 1.77
C LEU A 32 7.94 16.20 1.81
N ASN A 33 6.87 16.34 1.03
CA ASN A 33 6.03 17.53 1.11
C ASN A 33 5.41 17.69 2.50
N LYS A 34 4.89 16.61 3.08
CA LYS A 34 4.31 16.62 4.44
C LYS A 34 5.33 17.04 5.50
N MET A 35 6.59 16.62 5.36
CA MET A 35 7.69 17.04 6.23
C MET A 35 7.98 18.53 6.07
N LEU A 36 8.14 19.02 4.84
CA LEU A 36 8.43 20.43 4.56
C LEU A 36 7.29 21.35 5.05
N ASP A 37 6.03 20.96 4.80
CA ASP A 37 4.86 21.69 5.27
C ASP A 37 4.79 21.73 6.80
N GLY A 38 5.12 20.62 7.46
CA GLY A 38 5.21 20.56 8.92
C GLY A 38 6.31 21.44 9.49
N LEU A 39 7.52 21.38 8.93
CA LEU A 39 8.67 22.23 9.32
C LEU A 39 8.36 23.71 9.10
N TYR A 40 7.62 24.04 8.05
CA TYR A 40 7.16 25.40 7.79
C TYR A 40 6.12 25.86 8.82
N THR A 41 5.15 25.00 9.14
CA THR A 41 4.08 25.30 10.09
C THR A 41 4.63 25.54 11.50
N ILE A 42 5.62 24.76 11.94
CA ILE A 42 6.28 24.97 13.23
C ILE A 42 7.33 26.08 13.20
N LYS A 43 7.51 26.77 12.07
CA LYS A 43 8.51 27.84 11.85
C LYS A 43 9.95 27.41 12.15
N GLN A 44 10.28 26.14 11.90
CA GLN A 44 11.62 25.57 12.08
C GLN A 44 12.16 24.97 10.77
N THR A 45 12.01 25.71 9.67
CA THR A 45 12.55 25.29 8.36
C THR A 45 14.05 25.56 8.32
N PRO A 46 14.91 24.53 8.07
CA PRO A 46 16.35 24.76 7.94
C PRO A 46 16.70 25.51 6.65
N ALA A 47 17.90 26.07 6.52
CA ALA A 47 18.30 26.72 5.26
C ALA A 47 18.66 25.69 4.17
N SER A 48 19.16 24.52 4.59
CA SER A 48 19.56 23.39 3.75
C SER A 48 19.17 22.04 4.38
N TRP A 49 19.20 20.95 3.62
CA TRP A 49 18.94 19.61 4.16
C TRP A 49 20.02 19.17 5.18
N GLN A 50 21.25 19.64 4.98
CA GLN A 50 22.41 19.34 5.82
C GLN A 50 22.32 20.00 7.20
N GLU A 51 21.63 21.14 7.31
CA GLU A 51 21.40 21.85 8.58
C GLU A 51 20.22 21.32 9.38
N LEU A 52 19.49 20.34 8.84
CA LEU A 52 18.38 19.72 9.56
C LEU A 52 18.91 19.02 10.81
N ASN A 53 18.39 19.42 11.97
CA ASN A 53 18.85 18.90 13.25
C ASN A 53 17.78 18.04 13.96
N THR A 54 18.23 17.36 15.02
CA THR A 54 17.37 16.47 15.82
C THR A 54 16.17 17.20 16.43
N GLN A 55 16.36 18.41 16.96
CA GLN A 55 15.29 19.18 17.60
C GLN A 55 14.16 19.51 16.64
N GLN A 56 14.48 19.82 15.38
CA GLN A 56 13.49 20.09 14.34
C GLN A 56 12.65 18.85 14.02
N ILE A 57 13.28 17.68 13.89
CA ILE A 57 12.57 16.41 13.66
C ILE A 57 11.69 16.02 14.86
N HIS A 58 12.17 16.21 16.08
CA HIS A 58 11.38 15.96 17.29
C HIS A 58 10.16 16.89 17.39
N SER A 59 10.34 18.17 17.09
CA SER A 59 9.26 19.17 17.05
C SER A 59 8.24 18.85 15.95
N LEU A 60 8.70 18.43 14.77
CA LEU A 60 7.86 17.98 13.67
C LEU A 60 7.00 16.78 14.08
N VAL A 61 7.61 15.74 14.66
CA VAL A 61 6.89 14.55 15.12
C VAL A 61 5.89 14.88 16.22
N SER A 62 6.26 15.79 17.15
CA SER A 62 5.36 16.27 18.20
C SER A 62 4.15 17.00 17.61
N SER A 63 4.36 17.82 16.57
CA SER A 63 3.26 18.49 15.85
C SER A 63 2.30 17.49 15.19
N TRP A 64 2.82 16.41 14.58
CA TRP A 64 1.98 15.37 13.99
C TRP A 64 1.21 14.57 15.05
N LYS A 65 1.81 14.32 16.22
CA LYS A 65 1.11 13.71 17.36
C LYS A 65 -0.03 14.62 17.84
N ALA A 66 0.20 15.93 17.96
CA ALA A 66 -0.83 16.90 18.34
C ALA A 66 -1.98 16.96 17.30
N GLN A 67 -1.66 16.81 16.01
CA GLN A 67 -2.63 16.68 14.92
C GLN A 67 -3.32 15.29 14.85
N ARG A 68 -3.12 14.43 15.86
CA ARG A 68 -3.69 13.07 15.95
C ARG A 68 -3.32 12.16 14.77
N VAL A 69 -2.17 12.38 14.13
CA VAL A 69 -1.65 11.43 13.14
C VAL A 69 -1.31 10.13 13.85
N LYS A 70 -1.84 9.00 13.34
CA LYS A 70 -1.65 7.68 13.98
C LYS A 70 -0.15 7.36 14.13
N PRO A 71 0.30 6.80 15.27
CA PRO A 71 1.71 6.45 15.47
C PRO A 71 2.29 5.57 14.37
N ALA A 72 1.53 4.58 13.88
CA ALA A 72 1.95 3.72 12.77
C ALA A 72 2.18 4.50 11.46
N THR A 73 1.40 5.56 11.22
CA THR A 73 1.57 6.46 10.07
C THR A 73 2.83 7.30 10.24
N ILE A 74 3.06 7.87 11.43
CA ILE A 74 4.28 8.65 11.72
C ILE A 74 5.52 7.77 11.56
N MET A 75 5.52 6.55 12.12
CA MET A 75 6.63 5.60 11.97
C MET A 75 6.93 5.34 10.48
N ARG A 76 5.90 5.20 9.65
CA ARG A 76 6.05 5.03 8.20
C ARG A 76 6.66 6.26 7.53
N TYR A 77 6.24 7.46 7.92
CA TYR A 77 6.84 8.70 7.44
C TYR A 77 8.32 8.75 7.82
N MET A 78 8.65 8.42 9.08
CA MET A 78 10.03 8.43 9.57
C MET A 78 10.92 7.40 8.87
N THR A 79 10.40 6.22 8.48
CA THR A 79 11.15 5.27 7.64
C THR A 79 11.57 5.92 6.31
N ILE A 80 10.66 6.63 5.66
CA ILE A 80 10.94 7.30 4.38
C ILE A 80 11.89 8.48 4.59
N ILE A 81 11.66 9.31 5.61
CA ILE A 81 12.49 10.48 5.91
C ILE A 81 13.94 10.06 6.20
N ARG A 82 14.15 9.05 7.06
CA ARG A 82 15.49 8.54 7.35
C ARG A 82 16.22 8.05 6.10
N LYS A 83 15.52 7.34 5.21
CA LYS A 83 16.10 6.89 3.94
C LYS A 83 16.51 8.08 3.06
N VAL A 84 15.63 9.07 2.89
CA VAL A 84 15.95 10.25 2.07
C VAL A 84 17.11 11.04 2.66
N LEU A 85 17.16 11.20 3.98
CA LEU A 85 18.29 11.86 4.63
C LEU A 85 19.60 11.09 4.41
N ALA A 86 19.58 9.76 4.49
CA ALA A 86 20.74 8.94 4.18
C ALA A 86 21.17 9.08 2.71
N ASP A 87 20.23 9.04 1.76
CA ASP A 87 20.49 9.24 0.33
C ASP A 87 21.09 10.63 0.03
N LEU A 88 20.77 11.63 0.85
CA LEU A 88 21.33 13.00 0.79
C LEU A 88 22.65 13.18 1.56
N GLY A 89 23.15 12.12 2.23
CA GLY A 89 24.31 12.21 3.11
C GLY A 89 24.08 13.01 4.40
N CYS A 90 22.83 13.26 4.78
CA CYS A 90 22.46 13.97 6.00
C CYS A 90 22.44 13.01 7.20
N HIS A 91 23.28 13.29 8.20
CA HIS A 91 23.44 12.44 9.37
C HIS A 91 22.78 13.05 10.61
N VAL A 92 21.47 12.83 10.76
CA VAL A 92 20.71 13.30 11.94
C VAL A 92 20.61 12.19 12.97
N ARG A 93 21.17 12.40 14.16
CA ARG A 93 21.15 11.42 15.26
C ARG A 93 19.83 11.47 16.05
N TYR A 94 19.52 10.39 16.76
CA TYR A 94 18.37 10.29 17.68
C TYR A 94 17.00 10.55 17.04
N ILE A 95 16.85 10.14 15.77
CA ILE A 95 15.57 10.18 15.07
C ILE A 95 14.97 8.80 14.88
N ASP A 96 15.46 7.77 15.57
CA ASP A 96 14.88 6.43 15.59
C ASP A 96 13.55 6.39 16.36
N ASN A 97 12.82 5.27 16.31
CA ASN A 97 11.49 5.19 16.91
C ASN A 97 11.51 5.30 18.44
N LYS A 98 12.57 4.82 19.11
CA LYS A 98 12.72 4.89 20.56
C LYS A 98 12.94 6.35 20.97
N SER A 99 13.89 7.02 20.34
CA SER A 99 14.18 8.44 20.61
C SER A 99 12.97 9.34 20.36
N LEU A 100 12.15 9.04 19.36
CA LEU A 100 10.94 9.81 19.04
C LEU A 100 9.69 9.42 19.85
N LEU A 101 9.82 8.49 20.80
CA LEU A 101 8.72 7.93 21.58
C LEU A 101 7.57 7.45 20.66
N LEU A 102 7.93 6.70 19.62
CA LEU A 102 7.02 6.13 18.63
C LEU A 102 6.87 4.63 18.86
N SER A 103 5.78 4.26 19.51
CA SER A 103 5.35 2.87 19.66
C SER A 103 3.97 2.68 19.06
N ARG A 104 3.72 1.50 18.50
CA ARG A 104 2.38 1.06 18.13
C ARG A 104 2.03 -0.19 18.92
N SER A 105 0.85 -0.23 19.51
CA SER A 105 0.29 -1.50 19.93
C SER A 105 0.10 -2.38 18.70
N LYS A 106 0.45 -3.66 18.79
CA LYS A 106 0.13 -4.62 17.71
C LYS A 106 -1.39 -4.81 17.77
N PRO A 107 -2.18 -4.31 16.82
CA PRO A 107 -3.62 -4.58 16.85
C PRO A 107 -3.80 -6.09 16.71
N ARG A 108 -4.55 -6.70 17.65
CA ARG A 108 -5.01 -8.08 17.49
C ARG A 108 -5.86 -8.10 16.22
N LYS A 109 -5.47 -8.88 15.21
CA LYS A 109 -6.28 -9.06 13.99
C LYS A 109 -7.64 -9.58 14.44
N LYS A 110 -8.67 -8.73 14.45
CA LYS A 110 -10.06 -9.18 14.62
C LYS A 110 -10.39 -9.97 13.36
N ARG A 111 -10.43 -11.30 13.48
CA ARG A 111 -10.96 -12.14 12.41
C ARG A 111 -12.46 -11.85 12.36
N ILE A 112 -12.90 -11.19 11.30
CA ILE A 112 -14.33 -11.09 11.01
C ILE A 112 -14.76 -12.50 10.64
N LYS A 113 -15.70 -13.06 11.41
CA LYS A 113 -16.30 -14.35 11.07
C LYS A 113 -17.32 -14.10 9.97
N ILE A 114 -16.93 -14.42 8.74
CA ILE A 114 -17.82 -14.41 7.58
C ILE A 114 -18.12 -15.88 7.28
N SER A 115 -19.38 -16.22 6.98
CA SER A 115 -19.72 -17.58 6.57
C SER A 115 -19.05 -17.90 5.24
N ALA A 116 -18.62 -19.14 5.06
CA ALA A 116 -18.01 -19.60 3.80
C ALA A 116 -18.97 -19.43 2.60
N ASP A 117 -20.27 -19.34 2.85
CA ASP A 117 -21.31 -19.23 1.83
C ASP A 117 -21.88 -17.81 1.67
N SER A 118 -21.37 -16.82 2.44
CA SER A 118 -21.86 -15.43 2.39
C SER A 118 -21.73 -14.78 1.00
N TRP A 119 -20.89 -15.31 0.12
CA TRP A 119 -20.77 -14.82 -1.25
C TRP A 119 -21.97 -15.21 -2.13
N GLN A 120 -22.69 -16.28 -1.82
CA GLN A 120 -23.79 -16.79 -2.66
C GLN A 120 -24.96 -15.81 -2.73
N SER A 121 -25.19 -15.02 -1.68
CA SER A 121 -26.27 -14.02 -1.63
C SER A 121 -25.94 -12.72 -2.37
N LEU A 122 -24.77 -12.61 -3.01
CA LEU A 122 -24.38 -11.41 -3.74
C LEU A 122 -25.06 -11.35 -5.11
N THR A 123 -25.72 -10.23 -5.37
CA THR A 123 -26.48 -9.99 -6.61
C THR A 123 -25.56 -9.78 -7.81
N ASN A 124 -24.43 -9.07 -7.65
CA ASN A 124 -23.51 -8.81 -8.75
C ASN A 124 -22.65 -10.04 -9.05
N PRO A 125 -22.74 -10.64 -10.26
CA PRO A 125 -22.05 -11.89 -10.57
C PRO A 125 -20.52 -11.76 -10.55
N ALA A 126 -19.97 -10.61 -10.96
CA ALA A 126 -18.52 -10.39 -10.91
C ALA A 126 -18.01 -10.32 -9.47
N VAL A 127 -18.72 -9.59 -8.59
CA VAL A 127 -18.37 -9.49 -7.16
C VAL A 127 -18.53 -10.85 -6.47
N ARG A 128 -19.60 -11.58 -6.81
CA ARG A 128 -19.84 -12.95 -6.34
C ARG A 128 -18.68 -13.88 -6.67
N LEU A 129 -18.24 -13.89 -7.94
CA LEU A 129 -17.11 -14.71 -8.38
C LEU A 129 -15.78 -14.29 -7.75
N ILE A 130 -15.52 -12.98 -7.59
CA ILE A 130 -14.34 -12.50 -6.87
C ILE A 130 -14.33 -13.08 -5.45
N MET A 131 -15.44 -12.95 -4.71
CA MET A 131 -15.51 -13.49 -3.35
C MET A 131 -15.43 -15.02 -3.31
N ALA A 132 -16.02 -15.72 -4.28
CA ALA A 132 -15.93 -17.17 -4.40
C ALA A 132 -14.46 -17.62 -4.61
N LEU A 133 -13.74 -16.95 -5.52
CA LEU A 133 -12.32 -17.19 -5.78
C LEU A 133 -11.46 -16.93 -4.53
N GLN A 134 -11.72 -15.85 -3.81
CA GLN A 134 -11.00 -15.55 -2.56
C GLN A 134 -11.30 -16.58 -1.45
N THR A 135 -12.54 -17.06 -1.35
CA THR A 135 -12.99 -17.97 -0.28
C THR A 135 -12.54 -19.41 -0.52
N HIS A 136 -12.73 -19.91 -1.74
CA HIS A 136 -12.49 -21.32 -2.08
C HIS A 136 -11.07 -21.61 -2.58
N PHE A 137 -10.36 -20.61 -3.08
CA PHE A 137 -8.97 -20.77 -3.56
C PHE A 137 -7.97 -19.92 -2.77
N GLY A 138 -8.41 -19.11 -1.81
CA GLY A 138 -7.51 -18.28 -1.00
C GLY A 138 -6.81 -17.19 -1.82
N LEU A 139 -7.40 -16.77 -2.94
CA LEU A 139 -6.84 -15.67 -3.73
C LEU A 139 -6.91 -14.37 -2.94
N THR A 140 -5.90 -13.53 -3.10
CA THR A 140 -6.01 -12.11 -2.75
C THR A 140 -7.00 -11.43 -3.70
N PHE A 141 -7.53 -10.28 -3.29
CA PHE A 141 -8.42 -9.50 -4.16
C PHE A 141 -7.76 -9.19 -5.51
N GLN A 142 -6.48 -8.80 -5.49
CA GLN A 142 -5.74 -8.49 -6.71
C GLN A 142 -5.58 -9.71 -7.63
N GLU A 143 -5.31 -10.88 -7.06
CA GLU A 143 -5.24 -12.12 -7.84
C GLU A 143 -6.61 -12.48 -8.43
N ALA A 144 -7.69 -12.38 -7.65
CA ALA A 144 -9.05 -12.73 -8.09
C ALA A 144 -9.57 -11.83 -9.22
N ILE A 145 -9.36 -10.51 -9.16
CA ILE A 145 -9.84 -9.59 -10.22
C ILE A 145 -9.05 -9.76 -11.53
N HIS A 146 -7.77 -10.14 -11.44
CA HIS A 146 -6.89 -10.34 -12.59
C HIS A 146 -6.87 -11.79 -13.07
N PHE A 147 -7.64 -12.68 -12.43
CA PHE A 147 -7.66 -14.09 -12.76
C PHE A 147 -8.08 -14.32 -14.21
N LYS A 148 -7.41 -15.27 -14.87
CA LYS A 148 -7.70 -15.71 -16.24
C LYS A 148 -7.57 -17.23 -16.34
N THR A 149 -8.64 -17.90 -16.73
CA THR A 149 -8.63 -19.36 -16.87
C THR A 149 -7.71 -19.83 -17.98
N SER A 150 -7.60 -19.12 -19.12
CA SER A 150 -6.75 -19.52 -20.25
C SER A 150 -5.26 -19.65 -19.93
N THR A 151 -4.77 -18.89 -18.96
CA THR A 151 -3.34 -18.85 -18.60
C THR A 151 -3.04 -19.44 -17.23
N GLN A 152 -4.03 -19.42 -16.33
CA GLN A 152 -3.81 -19.77 -14.93
C GLN A 152 -4.51 -21.06 -14.51
N LEU A 153 -5.28 -21.73 -15.36
CA LEU A 153 -5.86 -23.05 -15.07
C LEU A 153 -5.18 -24.11 -15.93
N GLN A 154 -4.44 -25.03 -15.30
CA GLN A 154 -3.75 -26.13 -15.98
C GLN A 154 -3.87 -27.41 -15.17
N ASN A 155 -4.17 -28.53 -15.80
CA ASN A 155 -4.22 -29.86 -15.16
C ASN A 155 -5.02 -29.88 -13.84
N ASN A 156 -6.17 -29.19 -13.81
CA ASN A 156 -7.02 -29.08 -12.62
C ASN A 156 -6.31 -28.41 -11.42
N GLN A 157 -5.42 -27.46 -11.70
CA GLN A 157 -4.70 -26.62 -10.74
C GLN A 157 -4.68 -25.17 -11.20
N LEU A 158 -4.76 -24.24 -10.24
CA LEU A 158 -4.57 -22.82 -10.50
C LEU A 158 -3.09 -22.46 -10.32
N MET A 159 -2.50 -21.86 -11.35
CA MET A 159 -1.15 -21.30 -11.37
C MET A 159 -1.22 -19.81 -11.05
N ILE A 160 -0.99 -19.44 -9.78
CA ILE A 160 -1.09 -18.06 -9.30
C ILE A 160 0.28 -17.59 -8.84
N SER A 161 0.93 -16.76 -9.66
CA SER A 161 2.32 -16.33 -9.42
C SER A 161 3.22 -17.55 -9.22
N ASP A 162 3.88 -17.67 -8.06
CA ASP A 162 4.84 -18.74 -7.76
C ASP A 162 4.22 -19.91 -6.96
N ARG A 163 2.88 -19.99 -6.89
CA ARG A 163 2.18 -21.08 -6.17
C ARG A 163 1.14 -21.78 -7.01
N THR A 164 0.96 -23.07 -6.72
CA THR A 164 -0.08 -23.91 -7.32
C THR A 164 -1.18 -24.18 -6.31
N ILE A 165 -2.44 -24.14 -6.76
CA ILE A 165 -3.62 -24.35 -5.92
C ILE A 165 -4.46 -25.45 -6.56
N PRO A 166 -4.58 -26.65 -5.96
CA PRO A 166 -5.32 -27.74 -6.57
C PRO A 166 -6.83 -27.49 -6.54
N VAL A 167 -7.52 -27.91 -7.60
CA VAL A 167 -8.99 -27.92 -7.68
C VAL A 167 -9.50 -29.27 -7.16
N LEU A 168 -9.88 -29.33 -5.89
CA LEU A 168 -10.23 -30.57 -5.19
C LEU A 168 -11.73 -30.81 -5.12
N THR A 169 -12.52 -29.75 -4.91
CA THR A 169 -13.96 -29.89 -4.64
C THR A 169 -14.83 -29.67 -5.87
N LYS A 170 -16.08 -30.15 -5.80
CA LYS A 170 -17.08 -29.91 -6.86
C LYS A 170 -17.45 -28.44 -6.93
N GLU A 171 -17.53 -27.77 -5.79
CA GLU A 171 -17.81 -26.34 -5.66
C GLU A 171 -16.73 -25.51 -6.35
N GLN A 172 -15.45 -25.84 -6.16
CA GLN A 172 -14.34 -25.18 -6.84
C GLN A 172 -14.45 -25.30 -8.38
N ARG A 173 -14.83 -26.48 -8.89
CA ARG A 173 -15.07 -26.67 -10.33
C ARG A 173 -16.27 -25.85 -10.83
N ALA A 174 -17.36 -25.83 -10.05
CA ALA A 174 -18.55 -25.05 -10.40
C ALA A 174 -18.23 -23.55 -10.50
N ILE A 175 -17.44 -23.01 -9.58
CA ILE A 175 -16.99 -21.60 -9.59
C ILE A 175 -16.18 -21.29 -10.86
N LEU A 176 -15.26 -22.17 -11.26
CA LEU A 176 -14.47 -21.99 -12.48
C LEU A 176 -15.32 -22.07 -13.75
N ASN A 177 -16.31 -22.96 -13.77
CA ASN A 177 -17.27 -23.04 -14.87
C ASN A 177 -18.13 -21.78 -14.97
N GLU A 178 -18.65 -21.29 -13.84
CA GLU A 178 -19.39 -20.02 -13.78
C GLU A 178 -18.53 -18.84 -14.24
N PHE A 179 -17.25 -18.84 -13.86
CA PHE A 179 -16.29 -17.82 -14.31
C PHE A 179 -16.16 -17.79 -15.84
N ASN A 180 -15.97 -18.96 -16.47
CA ASN A 180 -15.86 -19.08 -17.93
C ASN A 180 -17.15 -18.69 -18.67
N LEU A 181 -18.31 -18.84 -18.04
CA LEU A 181 -19.58 -18.38 -18.61
C LEU A 181 -19.72 -16.85 -18.57
N LEU A 182 -19.13 -16.19 -17.56
CA LEU A 182 -19.23 -14.74 -17.41
C LEU A 182 -18.14 -13.98 -18.19
N VAL A 183 -17.00 -14.62 -18.43
CA VAL A 183 -15.81 -13.98 -18.97
C VAL A 183 -15.25 -14.84 -20.11
N ASP A 184 -15.13 -14.27 -21.31
CA ASP A 184 -14.39 -14.94 -22.40
C ASP A 184 -13.00 -15.36 -21.91
N GLU A 185 -12.51 -16.51 -22.36
CA GLU A 185 -11.34 -17.22 -21.79
C GLU A 185 -10.08 -16.33 -21.57
N ASP A 186 -9.89 -15.29 -22.39
CA ASP A 186 -8.73 -14.37 -22.32
C ASP A 186 -8.94 -13.09 -21.50
N LYS A 187 -10.17 -12.86 -21.03
CA LYS A 187 -10.55 -11.68 -20.27
C LYS A 187 -10.48 -11.94 -18.76
N SER A 188 -10.42 -10.87 -18.00
CA SER A 188 -10.48 -10.90 -16.54
C SER A 188 -11.70 -10.10 -16.08
N LEU A 189 -12.11 -10.27 -14.82
CA LEU A 189 -13.30 -9.61 -14.25
C LEU A 189 -13.22 -8.07 -14.22
N ILE A 190 -12.06 -7.49 -14.52
CA ILE A 190 -11.83 -6.03 -14.59
C ILE A 190 -12.73 -5.34 -15.62
N LYS A 191 -12.98 -5.96 -16.78
CA LYS A 191 -13.81 -5.34 -17.82
C LYS A 191 -15.31 -5.35 -17.47
N ASN A 192 -15.78 -6.42 -16.81
CA ASN A 192 -17.20 -6.59 -16.46
C ASN A 192 -17.64 -5.75 -15.24
N MET A 193 -16.71 -5.26 -14.42
CA MET A 193 -17.02 -4.33 -13.33
C MET A 193 -17.29 -2.89 -13.79
N ALA A 194 -16.82 -2.50 -14.98
CA ALA A 194 -16.99 -1.13 -15.51
C ALA A 194 -18.33 -0.92 -16.26
N SER A 195 -19.04 -2.00 -16.61
CA SER A 195 -20.29 -1.95 -17.38
C SER A 195 -21.56 -1.86 -16.52
N ASN A 196 -21.42 -1.83 -15.18
CA ASN A 196 -22.53 -1.85 -14.22
C ASN A 196 -22.40 -0.77 -13.13
N ILE A 197 -21.73 0.35 -13.44
CA ILE A 197 -21.70 1.57 -12.61
C ILE A 197 -22.29 2.71 -13.42
#